data_AF-A0A4R3G104-F1
#
_entry.id   AF-A0A4R3G104-F1
#
_cell.length_a   1.000
_cell.length_b   1.000
_cell.length_c   1.000
_cell.angle_alpha   90.00
_cell.angle_beta   90.00
_cell.angle_gamma   90.00
#
_symmetry.space_group_name_H-M   'P 1'
#
loop_
_entity.id
_entity.type
_entity.pdbx_description
1 polymer ?
#
loop_
_entity_poly.entity_id
_entity_poly.type
_entity_poly.pdbx_seq_one_letter_code
_entity_poly.pdbx_strand_id
1 'polypeptide(L)'
;MTLNFADIKKQVYRNIKYRIIRPDPPVAPQPFSGPVVVVGSAPISHKPDGFDESFRVITINGSQTVVKKWGVEVPDITLMQFNQIEGTNTNAVEVRRVLNGQRTKMLYVLLWREGLPRLEAGLKAFDYCYDRLQMVDRYQRMALLDKICGLKNCEMEAESKCSNGVNAVLFALCNGAPSVIITGINPDSGGHAYNQENLARMHVQMDRQILTRLMQKGYPVYTADPAVSKAIGLPLWTGQEFAGARLPISAKA
;
A
#
# COMPACT_ATOMS: atom_id res chain seq x y z
N MET A 1 -2.43 3.87 30.39
CA MET A 1 -2.69 5.15 29.70
C MET A 1 -4.18 5.43 29.74
N THR A 2 -4.60 6.51 30.41
CA THR A 2 -6.00 6.95 30.47
C THR A 2 -6.36 7.66 29.17
N LEU A 3 -7.30 7.10 28.40
CA LEU A 3 -7.81 7.73 27.18
C LEU A 3 -8.50 9.07 27.52
N ASN A 4 -8.08 10.15 26.85
CA ASN A 4 -8.71 11.46 26.98
C ASN A 4 -10.12 11.44 26.36
N PHE A 5 -11.09 12.14 26.97
CA PHE A 5 -12.46 12.28 26.49
C PHE A 5 -12.56 12.71 25.01
N ALA A 6 -11.62 13.55 24.55
CA ALA A 6 -11.55 13.96 23.15
C ALA A 6 -11.29 12.77 22.19
N ASP A 7 -10.43 11.84 22.58
CA ASP A 7 -10.09 10.65 21.79
C ASP A 7 -11.25 9.65 21.78
N ILE A 8 -11.95 9.50 22.91
CA ILE A 8 -13.17 8.70 23.01
C ILE A 8 -14.25 9.27 22.08
N LYS A 9 -14.52 10.57 22.14
CA LYS A 9 -15.51 11.22 21.27
C LYS A 9 -15.18 11.03 19.79
N LYS A 10 -13.90 11.18 19.42
CA LYS A 10 -13.42 10.99 18.05
C LYS A 10 -13.52 9.53 17.61
N GLN A 11 -13.24 8.57 18.48
CA GLN A 11 -13.38 7.15 18.21
C GLN A 11 -14.85 6.77 17.99
N VAL A 12 -15.74 7.21 18.88
CA VAL A 12 -17.18 6.99 18.78
C VAL A 12 -17.72 7.60 17.48
N TYR A 13 -17.39 8.87 17.20
CA TYR A 13 -17.80 9.53 15.96
C TYR A 13 -17.36 8.76 14.71
N ARG A 14 -16.10 8.31 14.64
CA ARG A 14 -15.57 7.57 13.48
C ARG A 14 -16.23 6.20 13.34
N ASN A 15 -16.42 5.48 14.44
CA ASN A 15 -17.10 4.19 14.44
C ASN A 15 -18.54 4.32 13.95
N ILE A 16 -19.28 5.29 14.48
CA ILE A 16 -20.66 5.57 14.08
C ILE A 16 -20.68 5.96 12.59
N LYS A 17 -19.84 6.91 12.18
CA LYS A 17 -19.75 7.36 10.79
C LYS A 17 -19.43 6.22 9.83
N TYR A 18 -18.45 5.36 10.14
CA TYR A 18 -18.11 4.20 9.32
C TYR A 18 -19.28 3.21 9.21
N ARG A 19 -19.97 2.91 10.32
CA ARG A 19 -21.13 2.00 10.34
C ARG A 19 -22.33 2.54 9.56
N ILE A 20 -22.52 3.86 9.55
CA ILE A 20 -23.60 4.53 8.82
C ILE A 20 -23.26 4.62 7.33
N ILE A 21 -22.06 5.11 7.00
CA ILE A 21 -21.66 5.34 5.60
C ILE A 21 -21.38 4.04 4.86
N ARG A 22 -20.86 3.02 5.55
CA ARG A 22 -20.45 1.72 4.99
C ARG A 22 -19.69 1.88 3.67
N PRO A 23 -18.55 2.58 3.69
CA PRO A 23 -17.84 2.92 2.48
C PRO A 23 -17.30 1.68 1.81
N ASP A 24 -17.37 1.65 0.49
CA ASP A 24 -16.71 0.62 -0.29
C ASP A 24 -15.19 0.80 -0.29
N PRO A 25 -14.42 -0.30 -0.31
CA PRO A 25 -12.98 -0.23 -0.53
C PRO A 25 -12.68 0.38 -1.92
N PRO A 26 -11.49 0.99 -2.11
CA PRO A 26 -11.08 1.46 -3.42
C PRO A 26 -10.95 0.28 -4.39
N VAL A 27 -11.45 0.48 -5.60
CA VAL A 27 -11.50 -0.55 -6.65
C VAL A 27 -10.44 -0.29 -7.70
N ALA A 28 -9.78 -1.35 -8.17
CA ALA A 28 -8.95 -1.32 -9.36
C ALA A 28 -9.82 -1.10 -10.61
N PRO A 29 -9.30 -0.49 -11.69
CA PRO A 29 -10.07 -0.33 -12.92
C PRO A 29 -10.58 -1.64 -13.51
N GLN A 30 -9.86 -2.73 -13.27
CA GLN A 30 -10.24 -4.10 -13.58
C GLN A 30 -9.71 -5.02 -12.48
N PRO A 31 -10.39 -6.14 -12.18
CA PRO A 31 -9.85 -7.16 -11.29
C PRO A 31 -8.50 -7.68 -11.77
N PHE A 32 -7.61 -8.02 -10.84
CA PHE A 32 -6.30 -8.56 -11.18
C PHE A 32 -6.42 -10.00 -11.70
N SER A 33 -5.86 -10.26 -12.88
CA SER A 33 -5.84 -11.59 -13.50
C SER A 33 -4.50 -12.31 -13.35
N GLY A 34 -3.47 -11.62 -12.85
CA GLY A 34 -2.09 -12.11 -12.71
C GLY A 34 -1.49 -11.67 -11.36
N PRO A 35 -0.28 -12.13 -11.00
CA PRO A 35 0.33 -11.79 -9.72
C PRO A 35 0.55 -10.29 -9.61
N VAL A 36 0.40 -9.77 -8.40
CA VAL A 36 0.64 -8.36 -8.12
C VAL A 36 1.93 -8.20 -7.34
N VAL A 37 2.87 -7.42 -7.86
CA VAL A 37 4.07 -6.99 -7.15
C VAL A 37 3.82 -5.64 -6.50
N VAL A 38 3.90 -5.58 -5.18
CA VAL A 38 3.83 -4.35 -4.41
C VAL A 38 5.24 -3.93 -4.02
N VAL A 39 5.68 -2.79 -4.56
CA VAL A 39 7.03 -2.28 -4.38
C VAL A 39 7.01 -1.11 -3.43
N GLY A 40 7.51 -1.33 -2.22
CA GLY A 40 7.66 -0.32 -1.19
C GLY A 40 8.93 0.51 -1.35
N SER A 41 9.20 1.34 -0.34
CA SER A 41 10.30 2.31 -0.36
C SER A 41 11.45 1.91 0.57
N ALA A 42 11.61 0.66 1.00
CA ALA A 42 12.75 0.24 1.83
C ALA A 42 14.04 0.13 1.00
N PRO A 43 15.24 0.29 1.60
CA PRO A 43 16.51 0.39 0.87
C PRO A 43 16.86 -0.79 -0.03
N ILE A 44 16.40 -1.98 0.34
CA ILE A 44 16.65 -3.20 -0.42
C ILE A 44 15.31 -3.66 -0.99
N SER A 45 15.31 -3.96 -2.29
CA SER A 45 14.19 -4.54 -3.01
C SER A 45 14.74 -5.48 -4.07
N HIS A 46 14.13 -6.66 -4.21
CA HIS A 46 14.50 -7.67 -5.18
C HIS A 46 13.41 -7.79 -6.25
N LYS A 47 13.85 -7.97 -7.50
CA LYS A 47 12.96 -8.36 -8.59
C LYS A 47 12.42 -9.76 -8.27
N PRO A 48 11.09 -9.99 -8.30
CA PRO A 48 10.54 -11.33 -8.09
C PRO A 48 11.03 -12.32 -9.14
N ASP A 49 11.24 -13.57 -8.74
CA ASP A 49 11.54 -14.67 -9.66
C ASP A 49 10.42 -14.85 -10.69
N GLY A 50 10.79 -15.07 -11.95
CA GLY A 50 9.83 -15.22 -13.05
C GLY A 50 9.09 -13.94 -13.45
N PHE A 51 9.51 -12.76 -12.97
CA PHE A 51 8.85 -11.50 -13.30
C PHE A 51 8.86 -11.20 -14.82
N ASP A 52 7.66 -11.10 -15.38
CA ASP A 52 7.37 -10.80 -16.78
C ASP A 52 6.14 -9.87 -16.91
N GLU A 53 5.64 -9.69 -18.13
CA GLU A 53 4.50 -8.81 -18.44
C GLU A 53 3.14 -9.28 -17.88
N SER A 54 3.04 -10.53 -17.41
CA SER A 54 1.83 -11.04 -16.77
C SER A 54 1.62 -10.47 -15.36
N PHE A 55 2.69 -9.98 -14.74
CA PHE A 55 2.65 -9.36 -13.43
C PHE A 55 2.06 -7.95 -13.51
N ARG A 56 1.37 -7.55 -12.44
CA ARG A 56 0.90 -6.19 -12.25
C ARG A 56 1.73 -5.49 -11.18
N VAL A 57 2.10 -4.25 -11.45
CA VAL A 57 3.04 -3.52 -10.60
C VAL A 57 2.34 -2.38 -9.88
N ILE A 58 2.37 -2.44 -8.54
CA ILE A 58 1.92 -1.36 -7.65
C ILE A 58 3.14 -0.73 -6.97
N THR A 59 3.40 0.54 -7.23
CA THR A 59 4.47 1.30 -6.58
C THR A 59 3.94 2.18 -5.44
N ILE A 60 4.70 2.28 -4.36
CA ILE A 60 4.41 3.17 -3.21
C ILE A 60 5.30 4.41 -3.30
N ASN A 61 4.66 5.58 -3.38
CA ASN A 61 5.35 6.87 -3.49
C ASN A 61 6.43 6.82 -4.60
N GLY A 62 7.69 7.18 -4.27
CA GLY A 62 8.82 7.21 -5.21
C GLY A 62 9.45 5.86 -5.57
N SER A 63 8.86 4.71 -5.18
CA SER A 63 9.44 3.39 -5.47
C SER A 63 9.42 3.00 -6.95
N GLN A 64 8.85 3.84 -7.81
CA GLN A 64 8.90 3.69 -9.27
C GLN A 64 10.34 3.60 -9.82
N THR A 65 11.31 4.23 -9.17
CA THR A 65 12.72 4.10 -9.58
C THR A 65 13.31 2.71 -9.37
N VAL A 66 12.73 1.89 -8.49
CA VAL A 66 13.13 0.49 -8.32
C VAL A 66 12.71 -0.32 -9.55
N VAL A 67 11.44 -0.22 -9.93
CA VAL A 67 10.85 -1.06 -10.99
C VAL A 67 11.35 -0.71 -12.38
N LYS A 68 11.80 0.53 -12.60
CA LYS A 68 12.53 0.91 -13.82
C LYS A 68 13.74 0.04 -14.09
N LYS A 69 14.49 -0.32 -13.04
CA LYS A 69 15.66 -1.21 -13.17
C LYS A 69 15.26 -2.63 -13.60
N TRP A 70 13.99 -2.98 -13.51
CA TRP A 70 13.44 -4.27 -13.92
C TRP A 70 12.86 -4.26 -15.33
N GLY A 71 12.90 -3.11 -16.02
CA GLY A 71 12.31 -2.88 -17.34
C GLY A 71 10.89 -2.31 -17.31
N VAL A 72 10.39 -1.91 -16.14
CA VAL A 72 9.03 -1.32 -16.01
C VAL A 72 9.11 0.19 -16.16
N GLU A 73 8.82 0.69 -17.36
CA GLU A 73 8.81 2.13 -17.63
C GLU A 73 7.65 2.84 -16.92
N VAL A 74 6.45 2.27 -17.00
CA VAL A 74 5.22 2.83 -16.43
C VAL A 74 4.54 1.77 -15.55
N PRO A 75 4.49 1.95 -14.21
CA PRO A 75 3.77 1.04 -13.33
C PRO A 75 2.27 1.07 -13.62
N ASP A 76 1.58 -0.04 -13.34
CA ASP A 76 0.14 -0.10 -13.51
C ASP A 76 -0.57 0.79 -12.50
N ILE A 77 -0.07 0.84 -11.27
CA ILE A 77 -0.68 1.61 -10.19
C ILE A 77 0.40 2.26 -9.34
N THR A 78 0.17 3.52 -8.94
CA THR A 78 0.92 4.18 -7.85
C THR A 78 -0.01 4.53 -6.71
N LEU A 79 0.33 4.13 -5.48
CA LEU A 79 -0.28 4.65 -4.26
C LEU A 79 0.62 5.72 -3.66
N MET A 80 0.15 6.96 -3.64
CA MET A 80 0.91 8.12 -3.19
C MET A 80 0.29 8.73 -1.95
N GLN A 81 1.10 8.94 -0.91
CA GLN A 81 0.67 9.67 0.29
C GLN A 81 0.52 11.16 -0.03
N PHE A 82 -0.55 11.81 0.46
CA PHE A 82 -0.79 13.25 0.22
C PHE A 82 0.43 14.14 0.50
N ASN A 83 1.19 13.84 1.56
CA ASN A 83 2.33 14.66 1.96
C ASN A 83 3.49 14.63 0.95
N GLN A 84 3.54 13.67 0.03
CA GLN A 84 4.60 13.63 -0.99
C GLN A 84 4.40 14.70 -2.06
N ILE A 85 3.17 15.20 -2.23
CA ILE A 85 2.82 16.17 -3.28
C ILE A 85 3.27 17.58 -2.90
N GLU A 86 2.95 18.03 -1.69
CA GLU A 86 3.25 19.40 -1.26
C GLU A 86 4.15 19.48 -0.02
N GLY A 87 4.47 18.36 0.62
CA GLY A 87 5.28 18.34 1.83
C GLY A 87 6.69 18.86 1.59
N THR A 88 7.24 19.53 2.60
CA THR A 88 8.56 20.18 2.54
C THR A 88 9.66 19.37 3.22
N ASN A 89 9.33 18.25 3.85
CA ASN A 89 10.34 17.38 4.46
C ASN A 89 11.22 16.70 3.39
N THR A 90 12.41 16.28 3.81
CA THR A 90 13.44 15.67 2.93
C THR A 90 12.86 14.53 2.10
N ASN A 91 12.03 13.67 2.72
CA ASN A 91 11.40 12.55 2.02
C ASN A 91 10.46 13.01 0.88
N ALA A 92 9.63 14.02 1.10
CA ALA A 92 8.71 14.54 0.09
C ALA A 92 9.43 15.25 -1.05
N VAL A 93 10.47 16.02 -0.73
CA VAL A 93 11.34 16.63 -1.74
C VAL A 93 11.98 15.56 -2.62
N GLU A 94 12.52 14.51 -2.00
CA GLU A 94 13.18 13.43 -2.72
C GLU A 94 12.21 12.60 -3.57
N VAL A 95 11.01 12.28 -3.05
CA VAL A 95 9.98 11.60 -3.84
C VAL A 95 9.62 12.42 -5.07
N ARG A 96 9.44 13.74 -4.95
CA ARG A 96 9.18 14.60 -6.12
C ARG A 96 10.37 14.62 -7.08
N ARG A 97 11.60 14.67 -6.57
CA ARG A 97 12.81 14.65 -7.41
C ARG A 97 12.86 13.38 -8.27
N VAL A 98 12.59 12.21 -7.68
CA VAL A 98 12.66 10.94 -8.41
C VAL A 98 11.46 10.67 -9.30
N LEU A 99 10.31 11.27 -8.99
CA LEU A 99 9.10 11.18 -9.80
C LEU A 99 8.99 12.30 -10.84
N ASN A 100 9.94 13.22 -10.92
CA ASN A 100 9.89 14.31 -11.89
C ASN A 100 9.91 13.77 -13.33
N GLY A 101 8.95 14.21 -14.14
CA GLY A 101 8.73 13.74 -15.52
C GLY A 101 8.31 12.27 -15.62
N GLN A 102 7.90 11.65 -14.52
CA GLN A 102 7.45 10.26 -14.49
C GLN A 102 5.94 10.15 -14.64
N ARG A 103 5.46 8.93 -14.92
CA ARG A 103 4.02 8.65 -15.01
C ARG A 103 3.63 7.29 -14.48
N THR A 104 2.34 7.13 -14.18
CA THR A 104 1.69 5.86 -13.80
C THR A 104 0.39 5.69 -14.59
N LYS A 105 -0.12 4.46 -14.78
CA LYS A 105 -1.42 4.31 -15.42
C LYS A 105 -2.53 4.78 -14.48
N MET A 106 -2.57 4.27 -13.26
CA MET A 106 -3.58 4.63 -12.26
C MET A 106 -2.94 5.19 -10.99
N LEU A 107 -3.26 6.42 -10.65
CA LEU A 107 -2.80 7.08 -9.43
C LEU A 107 -3.88 7.05 -8.35
N TYR A 108 -3.55 6.48 -7.19
CA TYR A 108 -4.35 6.62 -5.97
C TYR A 108 -3.65 7.56 -5.00
N VAL A 109 -4.26 8.70 -4.70
CA VAL A 109 -3.74 9.67 -3.74
C VAL A 109 -4.44 9.48 -2.40
N LEU A 110 -3.68 9.08 -1.39
CA LEU A 110 -4.19 8.69 -0.09
C LEU A 110 -4.32 9.91 0.83
N LEU A 111 -5.51 10.09 1.39
CA LEU A 111 -5.86 11.08 2.42
C LEU A 111 -5.75 12.54 1.98
N TRP A 112 -5.82 12.82 0.68
CA TRP A 112 -5.94 14.19 0.16
C TRP A 112 -7.29 14.82 0.56
N ARG A 113 -7.28 16.11 0.91
CA ARG A 113 -8.49 16.82 1.42
C ARG A 113 -8.73 18.17 0.77
N GLU A 114 -7.78 18.68 -0.01
CA GLU A 114 -7.80 20.04 -0.53
C GLU A 114 -8.51 20.18 -1.90
N GLY A 115 -9.19 19.12 -2.34
CA GLY A 115 -9.90 19.08 -3.62
C GLY A 115 -9.02 18.78 -4.83
N LEU A 116 -9.66 18.44 -5.94
CA LEU A 116 -9.00 17.99 -7.18
C LEU A 116 -8.13 19.08 -7.84
N PRO A 117 -8.55 20.36 -7.96
CA PRO A 117 -7.73 21.36 -8.66
C PRO A 117 -6.36 21.59 -8.02
N ARG A 118 -6.30 21.62 -6.68
CA ARG A 118 -5.02 21.77 -5.96
C ARG A 118 -4.15 20.52 -6.09
N LEU A 119 -4.76 19.34 -6.10
CA LEU A 119 -4.05 18.09 -6.33
C LEU A 119 -3.36 18.10 -7.70
N GLU A 120 -4.11 18.44 -8.75
CA GLU A 120 -3.59 18.53 -10.11
C GLU A 120 -2.46 19.56 -10.24
N ALA A 121 -2.61 20.74 -9.63
CA ALA A 121 -1.56 21.75 -9.59
C ALA A 121 -0.29 21.24 -8.88
N GLY A 122 -0.45 20.55 -7.74
CA GLY A 122 0.67 19.98 -7.00
C GLY A 122 1.41 18.89 -7.78
N LEU A 123 0.69 18.02 -8.50
CA LEU A 123 1.28 17.00 -9.37
C LEU A 123 2.01 17.62 -10.57
N LYS A 124 1.41 18.65 -11.18
CA LYS A 124 2.00 19.38 -12.31
C LYS A 124 3.29 20.11 -11.93
N ALA A 125 3.42 20.57 -10.68
CA ALA A 125 4.60 21.30 -10.22
C ALA A 125 5.92 20.51 -10.32
N PHE A 126 5.85 19.18 -10.40
CA PHE A 126 6.99 18.31 -10.67
C PHE A 126 6.75 17.37 -11.85
N ASP A 127 5.88 17.76 -12.79
CA ASP A 127 5.64 17.03 -14.04
C ASP A 127 5.29 15.54 -13.87
N TYR A 128 4.51 15.19 -12.84
CA TYR A 128 4.05 13.81 -12.65
C TYR A 128 2.69 13.56 -13.31
N CYS A 129 2.66 12.61 -14.24
CA CYS A 129 1.50 12.32 -15.07
C CYS A 129 0.79 11.02 -14.68
N TYR A 130 -0.49 10.92 -15.03
CA TYR A 130 -1.30 9.72 -14.82
C TYR A 130 -2.39 9.58 -15.90
N ASP A 131 -2.85 8.36 -16.18
CA ASP A 131 -3.98 8.17 -17.10
C ASP A 131 -5.31 8.30 -16.36
N ARG A 132 -5.34 7.82 -15.12
CA ARG A 132 -6.51 7.90 -14.23
C ARG A 132 -6.06 8.25 -12.81
N LEU A 133 -6.93 8.98 -12.10
CA LEU A 133 -6.69 9.44 -10.73
C LEU A 133 -7.90 9.15 -9.84
N GLN A 134 -7.62 8.67 -8.64
CA GLN A 134 -8.60 8.54 -7.57
C GLN A 134 -8.04 9.03 -6.24
N MET A 135 -8.81 9.84 -5.53
CA MET A 135 -8.53 10.17 -4.13
C MET A 135 -9.12 9.08 -3.23
N VAL A 136 -8.31 8.57 -2.31
CA VAL A 136 -8.72 7.52 -1.36
C VAL A 136 -8.75 8.11 0.05
N ASP A 137 -9.92 8.09 0.66
CA ASP A 137 -10.08 8.61 2.00
C ASP A 137 -9.72 7.57 3.09
N ARG A 138 -9.85 7.99 4.34
CA ARG A 138 -9.57 7.12 5.49
C ARG A 138 -10.55 5.95 5.59
N TYR A 139 -11.82 6.18 5.30
CA TYR A 139 -12.83 5.16 5.50
C TYR A 139 -12.75 4.08 4.41
N GLN A 140 -12.36 4.44 3.19
CA GLN A 140 -12.04 3.48 2.13
C GLN A 140 -10.84 2.59 2.50
N ARG A 141 -9.82 3.14 3.15
CA ARG A 141 -8.71 2.34 3.72
C ARG A 141 -9.18 1.41 4.85
N MET A 142 -10.04 1.91 5.75
CA MET A 142 -10.65 1.08 6.80
C MET A 142 -11.48 -0.06 6.20
N ALA A 143 -12.20 0.20 5.10
CA ALA A 143 -12.99 -0.81 4.40
C ALA A 143 -12.13 -1.94 3.80
N LEU A 144 -10.91 -1.64 3.31
CA LEU A 144 -9.96 -2.69 2.90
C LEU A 144 -9.61 -3.62 4.06
N LEU A 145 -9.29 -3.03 5.21
CA LEU A 145 -8.89 -3.77 6.39
C LEU A 145 -10.04 -4.64 6.94
N ASP A 146 -11.25 -4.08 6.99
CA ASP A 146 -12.45 -4.80 7.43
C ASP A 146 -12.76 -5.95 6.47
N LYS A 147 -12.78 -5.69 5.15
CA LYS A 147 -13.13 -6.70 4.14
C LYS A 147 -12.17 -7.87 4.07
N ILE A 148 -10.85 -7.63 4.16
CA ILE A 148 -9.85 -8.69 4.02
C ILE A 148 -9.51 -9.34 5.38
N CYS A 149 -9.29 -8.52 6.41
CA CYS A 149 -8.84 -9.01 7.71
C CYS A 149 -10.00 -9.28 8.67
N GLY A 150 -11.20 -8.75 8.44
CA GLY A 150 -12.30 -8.75 9.41
C GLY A 150 -11.99 -7.87 10.63
N LEU A 151 -11.10 -6.89 10.48
CA LEU A 151 -10.64 -6.04 11.57
C LEU A 151 -11.24 -4.64 11.45
N LYS A 152 -12.06 -4.29 12.45
CA LYS A 152 -12.64 -2.95 12.58
C LYS A 152 -11.65 -2.05 13.32
N ASN A 153 -10.79 -1.37 12.58
CA ASN A 153 -9.82 -0.40 13.12
C ASN A 153 -10.23 1.03 12.72
N CYS A 154 -10.25 1.96 13.69
CA CYS A 154 -10.61 3.37 13.48
C CYS A 154 -9.44 4.26 13.02
N GLU A 155 -8.24 3.69 12.83
CA GLU A 155 -7.01 4.41 12.50
C GLU A 155 -6.80 5.66 13.39
N MET A 156 -6.95 5.49 14.72
CA MET A 156 -6.96 6.59 15.68
C MET A 156 -5.61 7.30 15.78
N GLU A 157 -4.55 6.51 15.90
CA GLU A 157 -3.16 6.93 16.09
C GLU A 157 -2.29 6.49 14.92
N ALA A 158 -1.08 7.05 14.80
CA ALA A 158 -0.14 6.64 13.76
C ALA A 158 0.17 5.13 13.87
N GLU A 159 0.42 4.63 15.08
CA GLU A 159 0.74 3.23 15.36
C GLU A 159 -0.40 2.27 14.99
N SER A 160 -1.65 2.73 15.03
CA SER A 160 -2.82 1.94 14.63
C SER A 160 -3.06 1.89 13.12
N LYS A 161 -2.29 2.63 12.30
CA LYS A 161 -2.45 2.65 10.84
C LYS A 161 -1.53 1.65 10.18
N CYS A 162 -2.04 1.00 9.14
CA CYS A 162 -1.20 0.26 8.20
C CYS A 162 -0.40 1.25 7.35
N SER A 163 0.84 0.88 7.00
CA SER A 163 1.61 1.60 5.99
C SER A 163 0.96 1.53 4.62
N ASN A 164 1.40 2.37 3.69
CA ASN A 164 0.88 2.36 2.32
C ASN A 164 1.22 1.06 1.59
N GLY A 165 2.35 0.41 1.93
CA GLY A 165 2.70 -0.91 1.42
C GLY A 165 1.68 -1.97 1.81
N VAL A 166 1.30 -2.04 3.10
CA VAL A 166 0.27 -2.98 3.56
C VAL A 166 -1.12 -2.61 3.01
N ASN A 167 -1.46 -1.33 2.89
CA ASN A 167 -2.70 -0.93 2.20
C ASN A 167 -2.73 -1.41 0.75
N ALA A 168 -1.61 -1.35 0.02
CA ALA A 168 -1.52 -1.88 -1.33
C ALA A 168 -1.69 -3.40 -1.39
N VAL A 169 -1.17 -4.14 -0.41
CA VAL A 169 -1.41 -5.60 -0.29
C VAL A 169 -2.90 -5.88 -0.11
N LEU A 170 -3.56 -5.21 0.83
CA LEU A 170 -4.99 -5.37 1.06
C LEU A 170 -5.81 -4.97 -0.16
N PHE A 171 -5.41 -3.90 -0.85
CA PHE A 171 -6.00 -3.47 -2.11
C PHE A 171 -5.87 -4.53 -3.20
N ALA A 172 -4.69 -5.11 -3.39
CA ALA A 172 -4.46 -6.17 -4.36
C ALA A 172 -5.35 -7.40 -4.10
N LEU A 173 -5.38 -7.88 -2.86
CA LEU A 173 -6.24 -9.00 -2.45
C LEU A 173 -7.73 -8.68 -2.63
N CYS A 174 -8.17 -7.49 -2.23
CA CYS A 174 -9.57 -7.05 -2.40
C CYS A 174 -10.00 -6.96 -3.86
N ASN A 175 -9.06 -6.74 -4.77
CA ASN A 175 -9.30 -6.64 -6.21
C ASN A 175 -8.94 -7.93 -6.96
N GLY A 176 -8.87 -9.06 -6.25
CA GLY A 176 -8.81 -10.40 -6.84
C GLY A 176 -7.43 -10.89 -7.25
N ALA A 177 -6.35 -10.26 -6.74
CA ALA A 177 -5.00 -10.74 -7.03
C ALA A 177 -4.84 -12.22 -6.64
N PRO A 178 -4.44 -13.10 -7.58
CA PRO A 178 -4.23 -14.51 -7.29
C PRO A 178 -3.03 -14.74 -6.36
N SER A 179 -2.03 -13.87 -6.43
CA SER A 179 -0.86 -13.84 -5.55
C SER A 179 -0.40 -12.40 -5.38
N VAL A 180 0.07 -12.05 -4.18
CA VAL A 180 0.64 -10.73 -3.89
C VAL A 180 2.07 -10.88 -3.39
N ILE A 181 3.03 -10.32 -4.13
CA ILE A 181 4.45 -10.36 -3.81
C ILE A 181 4.87 -8.98 -3.31
N ILE A 182 5.38 -8.88 -2.09
CA ILE A 182 5.93 -7.64 -1.54
C ILE A 182 7.44 -7.58 -1.73
N THR A 183 7.96 -6.38 -1.99
CA THR A 183 9.40 -6.11 -1.97
C THR A 183 9.63 -4.66 -1.63
N GLY A 184 10.74 -4.34 -0.96
CA GLY A 184 10.95 -2.99 -0.42
C GLY A 184 9.97 -2.66 0.70
N ILE A 185 9.35 -3.67 1.32
CA ILE A 185 8.44 -3.55 2.45
C ILE A 185 8.97 -4.45 3.56
N ASN A 186 9.76 -3.88 4.45
CA ASN A 186 10.25 -4.56 5.64
C ASN A 186 9.69 -3.86 6.90
N PRO A 187 8.83 -4.53 7.68
CA PRO A 187 8.37 -4.01 8.96
C PRO A 187 9.54 -3.72 9.91
N ASP A 188 10.60 -4.52 9.88
CA ASP A 188 11.74 -4.40 10.80
C ASP A 188 12.83 -3.43 10.29
N SER A 189 12.67 -2.81 9.10
CA SER A 189 13.62 -1.81 8.60
C SER A 189 13.26 -0.39 9.09
N GLY A 190 14.21 0.28 9.75
CA GLY A 190 14.06 1.64 10.28
C GLY A 190 14.24 2.80 9.27
N GLY A 191 14.18 2.57 7.96
CA GLY A 191 14.49 3.61 6.96
C GLY A 191 13.83 3.46 5.58
N HIS A 192 13.97 4.50 4.76
CA HIS A 192 13.53 4.56 3.36
C HIS A 192 14.74 4.54 2.40
N ALA A 193 14.64 3.92 1.22
CA ALA A 193 15.70 3.77 0.22
C ALA A 193 16.31 5.09 -0.27
N TYR A 194 15.57 6.18 -0.11
CA TYR A 194 15.93 7.49 -0.64
C TYR A 194 16.25 8.51 0.47
N ASN A 195 16.29 8.10 1.74
CA ASN A 195 16.47 9.04 2.85
C ASN A 195 17.62 8.60 3.77
N GLN A 196 18.62 9.46 3.96
CA GLN A 196 19.71 9.27 4.93
C GLN A 196 19.29 9.56 6.39
N GLU A 197 18.07 10.09 6.59
CA GLU A 197 17.52 10.33 7.92
C GLU A 197 16.80 9.07 8.44
N ASN A 198 17.40 8.41 9.43
CA ASN A 198 16.89 7.26 10.18
C ASN A 198 15.65 7.61 11.04
N LEU A 199 14.57 8.08 10.43
CA LEU A 199 13.31 8.32 11.13
C LEU A 199 12.64 6.99 11.49
N ALA A 200 12.37 6.79 12.79
CA ALA A 200 11.72 5.58 13.29
C ALA A 200 10.36 5.37 12.62
N ARG A 201 10.17 4.18 12.03
CA ARG A 201 8.93 3.82 11.33
C ARG A 201 7.83 3.56 12.37
N MET A 202 6.75 4.35 12.35
CA MET A 202 5.67 4.24 13.36
C MET A 202 4.68 3.08 13.14
N HIS A 203 4.73 2.39 11.99
CA HIS A 203 3.70 1.40 11.58
C HIS A 203 4.11 -0.06 11.73
N VAL A 204 5.29 -0.33 12.30
CA VAL A 204 5.93 -1.66 12.27
C VAL A 204 5.06 -2.74 12.89
N GLN A 205 4.49 -2.48 14.07
CA GLN A 205 3.68 -3.46 14.79
C GLN A 205 2.39 -3.80 14.05
N MET A 206 1.68 -2.80 13.52
CA MET A 206 0.45 -3.01 12.78
C MET A 206 0.71 -3.74 11.45
N ASP A 207 1.74 -3.35 10.70
CA ASP A 207 2.11 -4.01 9.45
C ASP A 207 2.43 -5.49 9.68
N ARG A 208 3.21 -5.80 10.72
CA ARG A 208 3.53 -7.18 11.11
C ARG A 208 2.27 -7.96 11.48
N GLN A 209 1.41 -7.40 12.33
CA GLN A 209 0.16 -8.06 12.73
C GLN A 209 -0.73 -8.39 11.52
N ILE A 210 -0.84 -7.47 10.56
CA ILE A 210 -1.65 -7.71 9.36
C ILE A 210 -1.04 -8.78 8.48
N LEU A 211 0.26 -8.71 8.17
CA LEU A 211 0.92 -9.72 7.34
C LEU A 211 0.84 -11.12 7.98
N THR A 212 1.09 -11.24 9.28
CA THR A 212 0.95 -12.51 10.00
C THR A 212 -0.50 -13.02 9.96
N ARG A 213 -1.50 -12.15 10.12
CA ARG A 213 -2.91 -12.53 10.02
C ARG A 213 -3.29 -13.00 8.62
N LEU A 214 -2.77 -12.36 7.58
CA LEU A 214 -3.00 -12.78 6.19
C LEU A 214 -2.44 -14.19 5.96
N MET A 215 -1.23 -14.46 6.42
CA MET A 215 -0.63 -15.80 6.37
C MET A 215 -1.46 -16.85 7.13
N GLN A 216 -1.86 -16.54 8.37
CA GLN A 216 -2.66 -17.46 9.19
C GLN A 216 -4.01 -17.80 8.56
N LYS A 217 -4.57 -16.90 7.75
CA LYS A 217 -5.80 -17.12 6.99
C LYS A 217 -5.57 -17.80 5.63
N GLY A 218 -4.33 -18.13 5.26
CA GLY A 218 -4.00 -18.76 4.00
C GLY A 218 -4.10 -17.82 2.78
N TYR A 219 -4.00 -16.50 2.97
CA TYR A 219 -3.91 -15.59 1.83
C TYR A 219 -2.57 -15.77 1.10
N PRO A 220 -2.54 -15.68 -0.25
CA PRO A 220 -1.36 -15.90 -1.07
C PRO A 220 -0.47 -14.64 -1.07
N VAL A 221 0.20 -14.39 0.06
CA VAL A 221 1.10 -13.23 0.25
C VAL A 221 2.53 -13.71 0.45
N TYR A 222 3.43 -13.20 -0.39
CA TYR A 222 4.84 -13.57 -0.47
C TYR A 222 5.72 -12.35 -0.35
N THR A 223 7.00 -12.57 -0.11
CA THR A 223 8.05 -11.56 -0.26
C THR A 223 9.03 -11.97 -1.33
N ALA A 224 9.56 -11.03 -2.11
CA ALA A 224 10.75 -11.27 -2.94
C ALA A 224 12.06 -11.01 -2.16
N ASP A 225 11.98 -10.46 -0.94
CA ASP A 225 13.14 -10.11 -0.13
C ASP A 225 13.49 -11.24 0.87
N PRO A 226 14.63 -11.94 0.72
CA PRO A 226 15.01 -13.05 1.62
C PRO A 226 15.15 -12.64 3.09
N ALA A 227 15.67 -11.43 3.33
CA ALA A 227 15.80 -10.89 4.69
C ALA A 227 14.44 -10.71 5.36
N VAL A 228 13.41 -10.28 4.62
CA VAL A 228 12.04 -10.13 5.13
C VAL A 228 11.45 -11.50 5.42
N SER A 229 11.65 -12.48 4.52
CA SER A 229 11.19 -13.85 4.72
C SER A 229 11.74 -14.43 6.02
N LYS A 230 13.06 -14.28 6.25
CA LYS A 230 13.74 -14.74 7.47
C LYS A 230 13.27 -14.01 8.74
N ALA A 231 13.01 -12.70 8.66
CA ALA A 231 12.70 -11.88 9.83
C ALA A 231 11.26 -12.06 10.34
N ILE A 232 10.28 -12.10 9.43
CA ILE A 232 8.85 -12.13 9.79
C ILE A 232 8.14 -13.42 9.39
N GLY A 233 8.83 -14.34 8.71
CA GLY A 233 8.30 -15.65 8.33
C GLY A 233 7.45 -15.64 7.06
N LEU A 234 7.37 -14.53 6.31
CA LEU A 234 6.65 -14.50 5.04
C LEU A 234 7.26 -15.52 4.06
N PRO A 235 6.45 -16.30 3.33
CA PRO A 235 6.96 -17.18 2.29
C PRO A 235 7.74 -16.40 1.23
N LEU A 236 8.91 -16.92 0.84
CA LEU A 236 9.69 -16.35 -0.26
C LEU A 236 9.03 -16.74 -1.58
N TRP A 237 8.88 -15.79 -2.50
CA TRP A 237 8.41 -16.06 -3.85
C TRP A 237 9.49 -16.77 -4.66
N THR A 238 9.17 -17.93 -5.24
CA THR A 238 10.11 -18.77 -6.01
C THR A 238 9.69 -18.94 -7.48
N GLY A 239 8.76 -18.11 -7.96
CA GLY A 239 8.26 -18.18 -9.35
C GLY A 239 7.22 -19.28 -9.60
N GLN A 240 6.90 -20.10 -8.59
CA GLN A 240 5.86 -21.13 -8.69
C GLN A 240 4.83 -20.96 -7.59
N GLU A 241 3.73 -20.27 -7.92
CA GLU A 241 2.42 -20.54 -7.32
C GLU A 241 1.32 -19.96 -8.21
N PHE A 242 1.04 -20.72 -9.28
CA PHE A 242 -0.23 -20.70 -10.01
C PHE A 242 -0.78 -22.11 -10.09
N ALA A 243 -0.99 -22.72 -8.93
CA ALA A 243 -1.74 -23.97 -8.83
C ALA A 243 -2.59 -23.96 -7.57
N GLY A 244 -3.76 -23.30 -7.62
CA GLY A 244 -4.91 -23.80 -6.87
C GLY A 244 -5.25 -23.20 -5.51
N ALA A 245 -4.76 -22.02 -5.12
CA ALA A 245 -5.37 -21.31 -4.01
C ALA A 245 -6.69 -20.65 -4.46
N ARG A 246 -7.75 -21.46 -4.65
CA ARG A 246 -9.12 -20.92 -4.59
C ARG A 246 -9.24 -20.27 -3.22
N LEU A 247 -9.29 -18.94 -3.17
CA LEU A 247 -9.79 -18.24 -1.99
C LEU A 247 -11.09 -18.94 -1.58
N PRO A 248 -11.29 -19.30 -0.30
CA PRO A 248 -12.60 -19.72 0.14
C PRO A 248 -13.53 -18.55 -0.13
N ILE A 249 -14.34 -18.68 -1.17
CA ILE A 249 -15.53 -17.86 -1.35
C ILE A 249 -16.33 -18.15 -0.08
N SER A 250 -16.30 -17.19 0.85
CA SER A 250 -17.23 -17.15 1.97
C SER A 250 -18.63 -17.11 1.35
N ALA A 251 -19.22 -18.29 1.19
CA ALA A 251 -20.64 -18.44 0.93
C ALA A 251 -21.38 -17.77 2.08
N LYS A 252 -22.22 -16.80 1.72
CA LYS A 252 -23.33 -16.18 2.45
C LYS A 252 -23.55 -16.60 3.91
N ALA A 253 -23.75 -15.59 4.75
CA ALA A 253 -24.99 -15.43 5.51
C ALA A 253 -25.45 -13.97 5.41
#